data_AF-A0A3P7EA93-F1
#
_entry.id   AF-A0A3P7EA93-F1
#
_cell.length_a   1.000
_cell.length_b   1.000
_cell.length_c   1.000
_cell.angle_alpha   90.00
_cell.angle_beta   90.00
_cell.angle_gamma   90.00
#
_symmetry.space_group_name_H-M   'P 1'
#
loop_
_entity.id
_entity.type
_entity.pdbx_description
1 polymer ?
#
loop_
_entity_poly.entity_id
_entity_poly.type
_entity_poly.pdbx_seq_one_letter_code
_entity_poly.pdbx_strand_id
1 'polypeptide(L)'
;MQSIRMEEALKLLKEIEMDEKKLRKREILQKDEEENAECRIRELLIDLEEKQQSYLDLSGKIEENWKKLQKLRQIQGYSTTKLMVQKVPFPQQNAKTERKETDDQSVINIMEKLKLFDELRHIPVYVLSDSDNNERNNPIPKDEIDRINHLQKCRLQLQIEFNNIIVCRTLYRSLDSNFQAYFGQIYNLQVQEIPKSVTITIFEKAPKIEARKIAIVGLPLPDENNITNERNILVPIEFASDLIINGMYNSLGSGNHRPCIAGELYCNATWAKQNALITNKFQRQSIITQQQQYSSTDNDASDNFDLIPKEVRLCSDEEFDNDIRFKALQMRNEQRTGAKKPIPLLNSEIEYDMISSNRVMNQQNNYKTKIDRYRNIGNQYAIMIR
;
A
#
# COMPACT_ATOMS: atom_id res chain seq x y z
N MET A 1 -3.63 -11.65 -17.82
CA MET A 1 -3.29 -10.84 -19.03
C MET A 1 -4.53 -10.20 -19.66
N GLN A 2 -5.60 -10.94 -19.99
CA GLN A 2 -6.85 -10.34 -20.48
C GLN A 2 -7.50 -9.35 -19.49
N SER A 3 -7.53 -9.67 -18.17
CA SER A 3 -8.08 -8.76 -17.14
C SER A 3 -7.39 -7.40 -17.15
N ILE A 4 -6.05 -7.39 -17.17
CA ILE A 4 -5.25 -6.16 -17.16
C ILE A 4 -5.57 -5.29 -18.39
N ARG A 5 -5.63 -5.88 -19.59
CA ARG A 5 -5.99 -5.15 -20.82
C ARG A 5 -7.41 -4.60 -20.77
N MET A 6 -8.34 -5.35 -20.18
CA MET A 6 -9.72 -4.90 -19.98
C MET A 6 -9.80 -3.76 -18.97
N GLU A 7 -9.04 -3.83 -17.87
CA GLU A 7 -8.96 -2.76 -16.87
C GLU A 7 -8.39 -1.47 -17.46
N GLU A 8 -7.36 -1.57 -18.31
CA GLU A 8 -6.82 -0.42 -19.07
C GLU A 8 -7.90 0.21 -19.97
N ALA A 9 -8.65 -0.60 -20.73
CA ALA A 9 -9.74 -0.11 -21.57
C ALA A 9 -10.87 0.52 -20.74
N LEU A 10 -11.23 -0.07 -19.59
CA LEU A 10 -12.22 0.49 -18.67
C LEU A 10 -11.75 1.82 -18.05
N LYS A 11 -10.44 1.99 -17.84
CA LYS A 11 -9.88 3.26 -17.35
C LYS A 11 -10.02 4.36 -18.40
N LEU A 12 -9.66 4.08 -19.65
CA LEU A 12 -9.87 5.01 -20.77
C LEU A 12 -11.35 5.38 -20.92
N LEU A 13 -12.24 4.40 -20.80
CA LEU A 13 -13.69 4.60 -20.87
C LEU A 13 -14.18 5.55 -19.76
N LYS A 14 -13.69 5.40 -18.53
CA LYS A 14 -13.99 6.33 -17.44
C LYS A 14 -13.48 7.74 -17.70
N GLU A 15 -12.28 7.88 -18.28
CA GLU A 15 -11.72 9.18 -18.64
C GLU A 15 -12.56 9.88 -19.72
N ILE A 16 -12.99 9.16 -20.75
CA ILE A 16 -13.91 9.66 -21.77
C ILE A 16 -15.24 10.10 -21.14
N GLU A 17 -15.83 9.29 -20.27
CA GLU A 17 -17.10 9.62 -19.61
C GLU A 17 -16.97 10.87 -18.71
N MET A 18 -15.83 11.05 -18.04
CA MET A 18 -15.57 12.25 -17.24
C MET A 18 -15.43 13.50 -18.11
N ASP A 19 -14.66 13.44 -19.19
CA ASP A 19 -14.45 14.60 -20.06
C ASP A 19 -15.72 14.93 -20.87
N GLU A 20 -16.53 13.92 -21.24
CA GLU A 20 -17.86 14.14 -21.82
C GLU A 20 -18.82 14.80 -20.81
N LYS A 21 -18.80 14.38 -19.54
CA LYS A 21 -19.60 15.02 -18.47
C LYS A 21 -19.21 16.48 -18.28
N LYS A 22 -17.92 16.84 -18.39
CA LYS A 22 -17.47 18.24 -18.35
C LYS A 22 -18.04 19.04 -19.52
N LEU A 23 -17.97 18.51 -20.73
CA LEU A 23 -18.57 19.15 -21.92
C LEU A 23 -20.09 19.34 -21.77
N ARG A 24 -20.81 18.31 -21.31
CA ARG A 24 -22.27 18.39 -21.10
C ARG A 24 -22.68 19.41 -20.05
N LYS A 25 -21.89 19.59 -18.98
CA LYS A 25 -22.21 20.53 -17.91
C LYS A 25 -22.00 21.99 -18.31
N ARG A 26 -21.47 22.30 -19.51
CA ARG A 26 -21.11 23.66 -19.96
C ARG A 26 -20.42 24.45 -18.85
N GLU A 27 -19.50 23.79 -18.14
CA GLU A 27 -18.71 24.41 -17.09
C GLU A 27 -17.72 25.37 -17.75
N ILE A 28 -18.17 26.59 -18.08
CA ILE A 28 -17.35 27.79 -18.35
C ILE A 28 -16.11 27.49 -19.20
N LEU A 29 -16.26 26.68 -20.26
CA LEU A 29 -15.15 26.43 -21.16
C LEU A 29 -15.10 27.59 -22.14
N GLN A 30 -13.94 28.25 -22.22
CA GLN A 30 -13.65 29.09 -23.37
C GLN A 30 -13.70 28.21 -24.63
N LYS A 31 -14.00 28.80 -25.80
CA LYS A 31 -14.09 28.03 -27.06
C LYS A 31 -12.84 27.17 -27.30
N ASP A 32 -11.67 27.69 -26.93
CA ASP A 32 -10.39 26.99 -27.01
C ASP A 32 -10.32 25.76 -26.08
N GLU A 33 -10.98 25.82 -24.91
CA GLU A 33 -11.02 24.71 -23.96
C GLU A 33 -12.05 23.64 -24.36
N GLU A 34 -13.15 24.02 -25.00
CA GLU A 34 -14.09 23.07 -25.63
C GLU A 34 -13.39 22.30 -26.76
N GLU A 35 -12.70 23.01 -27.65
CA GLU A 35 -11.92 22.40 -28.74
C GLU A 35 -10.81 21.48 -28.19
N ASN A 36 -10.15 21.85 -27.09
CA ASN A 36 -9.14 21.02 -26.44
C ASN A 36 -9.75 19.74 -25.81
N ALA A 37 -10.90 19.86 -25.15
CA ALA A 37 -11.61 18.70 -24.59
C ALA A 37 -12.12 17.77 -25.69
N GLU A 38 -12.62 18.29 -26.81
CA GLU A 38 -13.00 17.49 -27.97
C GLU A 38 -11.79 16.76 -28.58
N CYS A 39 -10.65 17.43 -28.74
CA CYS A 39 -9.41 16.80 -29.20
C CYS A 39 -8.97 15.67 -28.27
N ARG A 40 -8.99 15.89 -26.95
CA ARG A 40 -8.65 14.86 -25.97
C ARG A 40 -9.59 13.66 -26.01
N ILE A 41 -10.89 13.87 -26.18
CA ILE A 41 -11.85 12.77 -26.35
C ILE A 41 -11.54 11.98 -27.62
N ARG A 42 -11.16 12.64 -28.73
CA ARG A 42 -10.77 11.95 -29.97
C ARG A 42 -9.52 11.10 -29.78
N GLU A 43 -8.50 11.60 -29.09
CA GLU A 43 -7.29 10.84 -28.78
C GLU A 43 -7.61 9.62 -27.90
N LEU A 44 -8.37 9.81 -26.82
CA LEU A 44 -8.77 8.71 -25.93
C LEU A 44 -9.62 7.65 -26.66
N LEU A 45 -10.43 8.06 -27.65
CA LEU A 45 -11.20 7.12 -28.47
C LEU A 45 -10.30 6.27 -29.37
N ILE A 46 -9.25 6.85 -29.96
CA ILE A 46 -8.26 6.11 -30.77
C ILE A 46 -7.54 5.10 -29.88
N ASP A 47 -7.06 5.54 -28.71
CA ASP A 47 -6.39 4.66 -27.75
C ASP A 47 -7.30 3.50 -27.31
N LEU A 48 -8.59 3.79 -27.09
CA LEU A 48 -9.56 2.78 -26.72
C LEU A 48 -9.80 1.77 -27.85
N GLU A 49 -9.90 2.22 -29.10
CA GLU A 49 -10.06 1.37 -30.27
C GLU A 49 -8.84 0.44 -30.45
N GLU A 50 -7.63 0.97 -30.27
CA GLU A 50 -6.40 0.16 -30.27
C GLU A 50 -6.40 -0.91 -29.16
N LYS A 51 -6.85 -0.55 -27.96
CA LYS A 51 -6.96 -1.51 -26.84
C LYS A 51 -8.03 -2.56 -27.11
N GLN A 52 -9.16 -2.19 -27.70
CA GLN A 52 -10.21 -3.11 -28.12
C GLN A 52 -9.69 -4.10 -29.16
N GLN A 53 -9.02 -3.62 -30.22
CA GLN A 53 -8.46 -4.48 -31.25
C GLN A 53 -7.41 -5.44 -30.66
N SER A 54 -6.52 -4.92 -29.80
CA SER A 54 -5.53 -5.71 -29.07
C SER A 54 -6.15 -6.79 -28.18
N TYR A 55 -7.33 -6.53 -27.60
CA TYR A 55 -8.10 -7.50 -26.83
C TYR A 55 -8.70 -8.59 -27.72
N LEU A 56 -9.30 -8.22 -28.85
CA LEU A 56 -9.87 -9.15 -29.83
C LEU A 56 -8.81 -10.07 -30.44
N ASP A 57 -7.65 -9.51 -30.81
CA ASP A 57 -6.51 -10.28 -31.32
C ASP A 57 -5.99 -11.29 -30.28
N LEU A 58 -5.91 -10.88 -29.01
CA LEU A 58 -5.51 -11.77 -27.92
C LEU A 58 -6.53 -12.90 -27.73
N SER A 59 -7.81 -12.58 -27.83
CA SER A 59 -8.90 -13.55 -27.77
C SER A 59 -8.81 -14.59 -28.89
N GLY A 60 -8.56 -14.15 -30.13
CA GLY A 60 -8.31 -15.04 -31.27
C GLY A 60 -7.10 -15.95 -31.06
N LYS A 61 -5.98 -15.40 -30.54
CA LYS A 61 -4.78 -16.17 -30.20
C LYS A 61 -5.03 -17.23 -29.14
N ILE A 62 -5.84 -16.92 -28.12
CA ILE A 62 -6.21 -17.89 -27.08
C ILE A 62 -7.00 -19.05 -27.68
N GLU A 63 -7.99 -18.78 -28.53
CA GLU A 63 -8.75 -19.82 -29.21
C GLU A 63 -7.90 -20.69 -30.14
N GLU A 64 -7.02 -20.06 -30.92
CA GLU A 64 -6.12 -20.77 -31.82
C GLU A 64 -5.15 -21.67 -31.03
N ASN A 65 -4.54 -21.14 -29.98
CA ASN A 65 -3.64 -21.89 -29.10
C ASN A 65 -4.36 -23.02 -28.37
N TRP A 66 -5.62 -22.80 -27.95
CA TRP A 66 -6.44 -23.84 -27.34
C TRP A 66 -6.72 -24.98 -28.33
N LYS A 67 -7.10 -24.67 -29.57
CA LYS A 67 -7.29 -25.67 -30.64
C LYS A 67 -6.00 -26.42 -30.96
N LYS A 68 -4.85 -25.73 -31.01
CA LYS A 68 -3.53 -26.37 -31.17
C LYS A 68 -3.23 -27.32 -30.01
N LEU A 69 -3.47 -26.91 -28.78
CA LEU A 69 -3.26 -27.73 -27.58
C LEU A 69 -4.15 -28.97 -27.57
N GLN A 70 -5.42 -28.83 -27.95
CA GLN A 70 -6.36 -29.95 -28.09
C GLN A 70 -5.84 -30.99 -29.11
N LYS A 71 -5.40 -30.53 -30.29
CA LYS A 71 -4.82 -31.42 -31.33
C LYS A 71 -3.54 -32.11 -30.85
N LEU A 72 -2.63 -31.37 -30.20
CA LEU A 72 -1.39 -31.93 -29.66
C LEU A 72 -1.66 -33.03 -28.63
N ARG A 73 -2.62 -32.82 -27.73
CA ARG A 73 -2.99 -33.84 -26.72
C ARG A 73 -3.62 -35.08 -27.34
N GLN A 74 -4.43 -34.94 -28.39
CA GLN A 74 -4.96 -36.07 -29.16
C GLN A 74 -3.83 -36.90 -29.78
N ILE A 75 -2.82 -36.25 -30.39
CA ILE A 75 -1.66 -36.94 -30.99
C ILE A 75 -0.83 -37.66 -29.92
N GLN A 76 -0.70 -37.06 -28.73
CA GLN A 76 0.07 -37.63 -27.61
C GLN A 76 -0.67 -38.75 -26.86
N GLY A 77 -1.89 -39.11 -27.25
CA GLY A 77 -2.68 -40.15 -26.59
C GLY A 77 -3.21 -39.77 -25.21
N TYR A 78 -3.17 -38.48 -24.84
CA TYR A 78 -3.83 -38.03 -23.62
C TYR A 78 -5.34 -37.99 -23.85
N SER A 79 -6.09 -38.66 -22.96
CA SER A 79 -7.53 -38.45 -22.84
C SER A 79 -7.82 -36.96 -22.64
N THR A 80 -8.91 -36.50 -23.23
CA THR A 80 -9.32 -35.08 -23.31
C THR A 80 -9.11 -34.34 -21.99
N THR A 81 -8.64 -33.10 -22.08
CA THR A 81 -8.47 -32.25 -20.91
C THR A 81 -9.81 -32.07 -20.23
N LYS A 82 -9.86 -32.28 -18.92
CA LYS A 82 -10.96 -31.80 -18.09
C LYS A 82 -11.14 -30.29 -18.21
N LEU A 83 -10.06 -29.56 -18.46
CA LEU A 83 -10.12 -28.12 -18.71
C LEU A 83 -10.81 -27.79 -20.04
N MET A 84 -11.64 -26.76 -20.02
CA MET A 84 -12.39 -26.16 -21.10
C MET A 84 -12.11 -24.66 -21.09
N VAL A 85 -11.87 -24.07 -22.25
CA VAL A 85 -11.82 -22.61 -22.37
C VAL A 85 -13.25 -22.11 -22.55
N GLN A 86 -13.79 -21.50 -21.50
CA GLN A 86 -15.13 -20.91 -21.47
C GLN A 86 -15.06 -19.41 -21.75
N LYS A 87 -16.00 -18.93 -22.58
CA LYS A 87 -16.26 -17.51 -22.80
C LYS A 87 -17.20 -17.03 -21.71
N VAL A 88 -16.73 -16.19 -20.80
CA VAL A 88 -17.55 -15.62 -19.73
C VAL A 88 -17.72 -14.12 -19.99
N PRO A 89 -18.97 -13.60 -20.08
CA PRO A 89 -19.18 -12.15 -20.17
C PRO A 89 -18.60 -11.49 -18.91
N PHE A 90 -17.87 -10.38 -19.08
CA PHE A 90 -17.26 -9.69 -17.95
C PHE A 90 -18.37 -9.25 -16.97
N PRO A 91 -18.40 -9.75 -15.72
CA PRO A 91 -19.44 -9.39 -14.78
C PRO A 91 -19.38 -7.88 -14.54
N GLN A 92 -20.52 -7.22 -14.74
CA GLN A 92 -20.78 -5.81 -14.44
C GLN A 92 -20.55 -5.55 -12.94
N GLN A 93 -19.30 -5.41 -12.51
CA GLN A 93 -19.00 -5.08 -11.12
C GLN A 93 -19.38 -3.64 -10.76
N ASN A 94 -19.81 -2.78 -11.69
CA ASN A 94 -20.12 -1.37 -11.39
C ASN A 94 -21.22 -0.71 -12.25
N ALA A 95 -22.25 -1.44 -12.71
CA ALA A 95 -23.29 -0.86 -13.57
C ALA A 95 -24.66 -0.73 -12.86
N LYS A 96 -24.75 0.15 -11.85
CA LYS A 96 -25.99 0.91 -11.60
C LYS A 96 -25.74 2.34 -12.05
N THR A 97 -25.97 2.61 -13.33
CA THR A 97 -26.12 3.99 -13.81
C THR A 97 -27.38 4.00 -14.66
N GLU A 98 -28.46 4.45 -14.03
CA GLU A 98 -29.74 4.71 -14.68
C GLU A 98 -29.53 5.80 -15.74
N ARG A 99 -29.64 5.43 -17.01
CA ARG A 99 -29.69 6.40 -18.12
C ARG A 99 -31.09 7.01 -18.13
N LYS A 100 -31.21 8.29 -17.79
CA LYS A 100 -32.39 9.11 -18.14
C LYS A 100 -32.25 9.54 -19.60
N GLU A 101 -33.16 9.08 -20.43
CA GLU A 101 -33.32 9.54 -21.81
C GLU A 101 -33.67 11.03 -21.81
N THR A 102 -32.90 11.83 -22.54
CA THR A 102 -33.26 13.20 -22.90
C THR A 102 -33.09 13.31 -24.40
N ASP A 103 -34.21 13.59 -25.08
CA ASP A 103 -34.30 13.82 -26.52
C ASP A 103 -33.61 15.16 -26.84
N ASP A 104 -32.38 15.10 -27.36
CA ASP A 104 -31.78 16.21 -28.09
C ASP A 104 -31.23 15.66 -29.42
N GLN A 105 -31.71 16.20 -30.55
CA GLN A 105 -31.38 15.70 -31.88
C GLN A 105 -29.88 15.81 -32.27
N SER A 106 -29.02 16.44 -31.47
CA SER A 106 -27.56 16.45 -31.68
C SER A 106 -26.86 15.15 -31.26
N VAL A 107 -27.60 14.23 -30.62
CA VAL A 107 -27.07 13.04 -29.93
C VAL A 107 -26.73 11.88 -30.89
N ILE A 108 -27.12 11.92 -32.17
CA ILE A 108 -27.04 10.75 -33.07
C ILE A 108 -25.60 10.21 -33.21
N ASN A 109 -24.59 11.08 -33.33
CA ASN A 109 -23.20 10.65 -33.53
C ASN A 109 -22.52 10.17 -32.23
N ILE A 110 -23.05 10.58 -31.07
CA ILE A 110 -22.55 10.19 -29.74
C ILE A 110 -23.20 8.88 -29.31
N MET A 111 -24.47 8.68 -29.67
CA MET A 111 -25.21 7.45 -29.38
C MET A 111 -24.64 6.25 -30.13
N GLU A 112 -24.18 6.42 -31.37
CA GLU A 112 -23.44 5.37 -32.10
C GLU A 112 -22.09 5.07 -31.46
N LYS A 113 -21.36 6.09 -31.02
CA LYS A 113 -20.11 5.90 -30.28
C LYS A 113 -20.36 5.09 -29.00
N LEU A 114 -21.39 5.44 -28.22
CA LEU A 114 -21.84 4.72 -27.02
C LEU A 114 -22.25 3.26 -27.28
N LYS A 115 -22.71 2.90 -28.48
CA LYS A 115 -22.97 1.50 -28.85
C LYS A 115 -21.67 0.69 -28.95
N LEU A 116 -20.60 1.26 -29.50
CA LEU A 116 -19.28 0.61 -29.52
C LEU A 116 -18.81 0.25 -28.09
N PHE A 117 -19.14 1.10 -27.11
CA PHE A 117 -18.85 0.86 -25.69
C PHE A 117 -19.75 -0.19 -25.04
N ASP A 118 -20.99 -0.35 -25.50
CA ASP A 118 -21.85 -1.47 -25.09
C ASP A 118 -21.27 -2.79 -25.62
N GLU A 119 -20.74 -2.81 -26.85
CA GLU A 119 -20.08 -4.00 -27.41
C GLU A 119 -18.85 -4.44 -26.59
N LEU A 120 -18.02 -3.49 -26.12
CA LEU A 120 -16.88 -3.76 -25.25
C LEU A 120 -17.27 -4.50 -23.96
N ARG A 121 -18.40 -4.15 -23.35
CA ARG A 121 -18.90 -4.81 -22.13
C ARG A 121 -19.38 -6.24 -22.38
N HIS A 122 -19.68 -6.57 -23.63
CA HIS A 122 -20.08 -7.90 -24.04
C HIS A 122 -18.92 -8.77 -24.55
N ILE A 123 -17.70 -8.22 -24.65
CA ILE A 123 -16.56 -9.02 -25.07
C ILE A 123 -16.25 -10.06 -23.98
N PRO A 124 -16.29 -11.36 -24.30
CA PRO A 124 -16.09 -12.41 -23.32
C PRO A 124 -14.63 -12.47 -22.86
N VAL A 125 -14.44 -12.65 -21.55
CA VAL A 125 -13.16 -13.09 -20.98
C VAL A 125 -13.07 -14.60 -21.10
N TYR A 126 -11.90 -15.08 -21.52
CA TYR A 126 -11.62 -16.50 -21.65
C TYR A 126 -11.13 -17.02 -20.31
N VAL A 127 -11.91 -17.91 -19.70
CA VAL A 127 -11.60 -18.54 -18.41
C VAL A 127 -11.39 -20.03 -18.66
N LEU A 128 -10.37 -20.61 -18.04
CA LEU A 128 -10.20 -22.05 -17.99
C LEU A 128 -11.14 -22.59 -16.89
N SER A 129 -12.19 -23.29 -17.28
CA SER A 129 -13.09 -24.01 -16.38
C SER A 129 -12.84 -25.51 -16.48
N ASP A 130 -13.13 -26.28 -15.43
CA ASP A 130 -13.23 -27.73 -15.57
C ASP A 130 -14.59 -28.08 -16.21
N SER A 131 -14.63 -29.07 -17.10
CA SER A 131 -15.84 -29.66 -17.67
C SER A 131 -16.79 -30.19 -16.58
N ASP A 132 -16.28 -30.47 -15.38
CA ASP A 132 -17.05 -30.80 -14.19
C ASP A 132 -17.68 -29.53 -13.52
N ASN A 133 -18.23 -28.61 -14.31
CA ASN A 133 -18.99 -27.43 -13.83
C ASN A 133 -20.32 -27.80 -13.10
N ASN A 134 -20.54 -29.08 -12.79
CA ASN A 134 -21.53 -29.55 -11.80
C ASN A 134 -21.06 -29.36 -10.34
N GLU A 135 -19.92 -28.71 -10.13
CA GLU A 135 -19.25 -28.59 -8.83
C GLU A 135 -19.35 -27.21 -8.16
N ARG A 136 -20.49 -26.53 -8.27
CA ARG A 136 -20.97 -25.82 -7.06
C ARG A 136 -21.17 -26.80 -5.88
N ASN A 137 -21.13 -28.10 -6.15
CA ASN A 137 -21.32 -29.20 -5.21
C ASN A 137 -20.12 -30.16 -5.00
N ASN A 138 -18.93 -29.97 -5.59
CA ASN A 138 -17.80 -30.73 -5.06
C ASN A 138 -17.15 -29.97 -3.91
N PRO A 139 -17.01 -30.63 -2.75
CA PRO A 139 -16.24 -30.06 -1.67
C PRO A 139 -14.80 -29.87 -2.16
N ILE A 140 -14.24 -28.69 -1.87
CA ILE A 140 -12.80 -28.42 -1.94
C ILE A 140 -12.08 -29.67 -1.36
N PRO A 141 -11.06 -30.23 -2.04
CA PRO A 141 -10.36 -31.41 -1.54
C PRO A 141 -10.00 -31.23 -0.06
N LYS A 142 -10.23 -32.26 0.78
CA LYS A 142 -10.00 -32.13 2.23
C LYS A 142 -8.60 -31.63 2.54
N ASP A 143 -7.61 -32.12 1.81
CA ASP A 143 -6.21 -31.69 1.92
C ASP A 143 -6.03 -30.19 1.64
N GLU A 144 -6.83 -29.63 0.74
CA GLU A 144 -6.80 -28.21 0.40
C GLU A 144 -7.52 -27.36 1.46
N ILE A 145 -8.64 -27.85 2.00
CA ILE A 145 -9.29 -27.22 3.17
C ILE A 145 -8.33 -27.21 4.36
N ASP A 146 -7.66 -28.33 4.62
CA ASP A 146 -6.68 -28.45 5.71
C ASP A 146 -5.47 -27.54 5.50
N ARG A 147 -4.97 -27.43 4.26
CA ARG A 147 -3.92 -26.48 3.90
C ARG A 147 -4.35 -25.03 4.15
N ILE A 148 -5.54 -24.63 3.69
CA ILE A 148 -6.08 -23.27 3.91
C ILE A 148 -6.23 -22.98 5.41
N ASN A 149 -6.80 -23.92 6.16
CA ASN A 149 -6.95 -23.83 7.61
C ASN A 149 -5.60 -23.78 8.35
N HIS A 150 -4.57 -24.43 7.82
CA HIS A 150 -3.21 -24.37 8.34
C HIS A 150 -2.61 -22.98 8.12
N LEU A 151 -2.69 -22.46 6.89
CA LEU A 151 -2.12 -21.15 6.54
C LEU A 151 -2.74 -19.99 7.32
N GLN A 152 -4.05 -20.01 7.56
CA GLN A 152 -4.73 -19.00 8.36
C GLN A 152 -4.20 -18.92 9.81
N LYS A 153 -3.55 -19.99 10.29
CA LYS A 153 -2.94 -20.05 11.61
C LYS A 153 -1.46 -19.71 11.59
N CYS A 154 -0.82 -19.68 10.42
CA CYS A 154 0.55 -19.21 10.27
C CYS A 154 0.62 -17.70 10.48
N ARG A 155 1.64 -17.26 11.20
CA ARG A 155 1.88 -15.84 11.48
C ARG A 155 3.32 -15.47 11.21
N LEU A 156 3.54 -14.30 10.64
CA LEU A 156 4.85 -13.74 10.34
C LEU A 156 5.17 -12.57 11.27
N GLN A 157 6.43 -12.46 11.66
CA GLN A 157 7.00 -11.32 12.39
C GLN A 157 8.28 -10.87 11.69
N LEU A 158 8.48 -9.56 11.60
CA LEU A 158 9.69 -8.97 11.07
C LEU A 158 10.54 -8.44 12.23
N GLN A 159 11.82 -8.74 12.21
CA GLN A 159 12.82 -8.19 13.11
C GLN A 159 13.77 -7.33 12.30
N ILE A 160 13.82 -6.03 12.62
CA ILE A 160 14.70 -5.07 11.95
C ILE A 160 16.01 -5.03 12.74
N GLU A 161 17.12 -5.20 12.03
CA GLU A 161 18.47 -5.16 12.56
C GLU A 161 19.28 -4.08 11.83
N PHE A 162 19.98 -3.25 12.61
CA PHE A 162 20.91 -2.23 12.13
C PHE A 162 22.31 -2.57 12.65
N ASN A 163 23.29 -2.75 11.76
CA ASN A 163 24.66 -3.17 12.12
C ASN A 163 24.67 -4.43 13.02
N ASN A 164 23.79 -5.40 12.75
CA ASN A 164 23.57 -6.63 13.53
C ASN A 164 23.01 -6.41 14.95
N ILE A 165 22.50 -5.21 15.25
CA ILE A 165 21.80 -4.89 16.49
C ILE A 165 20.31 -4.87 16.20
N ILE A 166 19.54 -5.62 16.98
CA ILE A 166 18.08 -5.63 16.88
C ILE A 166 17.55 -4.27 17.33
N VAL A 167 16.93 -3.54 16.42
CA VAL A 167 16.35 -2.22 16.69
C VAL A 167 14.84 -2.26 16.82
N CYS A 168 14.17 -3.20 16.15
CA CYS A 168 12.73 -3.32 16.21
C CYS A 168 12.23 -4.75 15.93
N ARG A 169 11.02 -5.05 16.43
CA ARG A 169 10.25 -6.24 16.08
C ARG A 169 8.80 -5.83 15.83
N THR A 170 8.19 -6.32 14.76
CA THR A 170 6.75 -6.14 14.51
C THR A 170 5.93 -7.01 15.47
N LEU A 171 4.63 -6.77 15.52
CA LEU A 171 3.70 -7.80 15.99
C LEU A 171 3.59 -8.93 14.95
N TYR A 172 3.13 -10.09 15.38
CA TYR A 172 2.79 -11.19 14.50
C TYR A 172 1.56 -10.85 13.66
N ARG A 173 1.65 -11.03 12.33
CA ARG A 173 0.55 -10.85 11.37
C ARG A 173 0.22 -12.19 10.70
N SER A 174 -1.07 -12.48 10.54
CA SER A 174 -1.52 -13.72 9.89
C SER A 174 -1.27 -13.66 8.38
N LEU A 175 -1.04 -14.83 7.77
CA LEU A 175 -0.98 -14.96 6.33
C LEU A 175 -2.39 -15.07 5.74
N ASP A 176 -2.66 -14.39 4.62
CA ASP A 176 -3.93 -14.48 3.91
C ASP A 176 -3.97 -15.66 2.92
N SER A 177 -5.09 -15.81 2.21
CA SER A 177 -5.28 -16.86 1.20
C SER A 177 -4.38 -16.71 -0.03
N ASN A 178 -3.81 -15.51 -0.24
CA ASN A 178 -2.89 -15.18 -1.31
C ASN A 178 -1.42 -15.30 -0.87
N PHE A 179 -1.17 -15.88 0.32
CA PHE A 179 0.17 -16.02 0.92
C PHE A 179 0.86 -14.68 1.22
N GLN A 180 0.08 -13.64 1.53
CA GLN A 180 0.57 -12.31 1.86
C GLN A 180 0.35 -12.00 3.34
N ALA A 181 1.26 -11.23 3.93
CA ALA A 181 1.12 -10.69 5.28
C ALA A 181 1.32 -9.18 5.25
N TYR A 182 0.29 -8.45 5.66
CA TYR A 182 0.31 -6.99 5.66
C TYR A 182 0.72 -6.42 7.03
N PHE A 183 1.81 -5.66 7.06
CA PHE A 183 2.30 -5.02 8.29
C PHE A 183 1.89 -3.55 8.39
N GLY A 184 2.03 -2.78 7.30
CA GLY A 184 1.59 -1.38 7.22
C GLY A 184 2.26 -0.43 8.23
N GLN A 185 3.52 -0.67 8.57
CA GLN A 185 4.24 0.07 9.62
C GLN A 185 5.44 0.84 9.07
N ILE A 186 5.67 2.04 9.60
CA ILE A 186 6.83 2.89 9.30
C ILE A 186 7.73 2.92 10.53
N TYR A 187 9.02 2.72 10.32
CA TYR A 187 10.02 2.69 11.38
C TYR A 187 11.08 3.77 11.14
N ASN A 188 11.21 4.68 12.10
CA ASN A 188 12.21 5.75 12.05
C ASN A 188 13.39 5.40 12.95
N LEU A 189 14.60 5.34 12.38
CA LEU A 189 15.83 5.05 13.10
C LEU A 189 16.74 6.28 13.07
N GLN A 190 17.17 6.76 14.24
CA GLN A 190 18.23 7.75 14.34
C GLN A 190 19.56 7.03 14.52
N VAL A 191 20.44 7.21 13.55
CA VAL A 191 21.74 6.50 13.49
C VAL A 191 22.87 7.51 13.69
N GLN A 192 23.77 7.21 14.62
CA GLN A 192 25.01 7.99 14.84
C GLN A 192 26.20 7.39 14.09
N GLU A 193 26.17 6.07 13.89
CA GLU A 193 27.21 5.32 13.20
C GLU A 193 26.93 5.22 11.70
N ILE A 194 27.98 4.99 10.92
CA ILE A 194 27.88 4.69 9.50
C ILE A 194 27.10 3.37 9.33
N PRO A 195 26.07 3.33 8.47
CA PRO A 195 25.31 2.12 8.24
C PRO A 195 26.17 1.10 7.48
N LYS A 196 26.45 -0.04 8.10
CA LYS A 196 27.15 -1.19 7.51
C LYS A 196 26.18 -2.25 7.00
N SER A 197 25.07 -2.43 7.70
CA SER A 197 24.01 -3.36 7.29
C SER A 197 22.67 -2.91 7.87
N VAL A 198 21.62 -3.01 7.05
CA VAL A 198 20.25 -2.96 7.52
C VAL A 198 19.55 -4.20 7.00
N THR A 199 19.11 -5.05 7.90
CA THR A 199 18.52 -6.35 7.55
C THR A 199 17.17 -6.52 8.23
N ILE A 200 16.31 -7.28 7.57
CA ILE A 200 15.02 -7.72 8.10
C ILE A 200 15.05 -9.23 8.20
N THR A 201 15.05 -9.74 9.42
CA THR A 201 14.89 -11.16 9.70
C THR A 201 13.40 -11.50 9.77
N ILE A 202 12.96 -12.45 8.96
CA ILE A 202 11.57 -12.92 8.90
C ILE A 202 11.41 -14.16 9.78
N PHE A 203 10.48 -14.11 10.73
CA PHE A 203 10.12 -15.23 11.60
C PHE A 203 8.73 -15.76 11.27
N GLU A 204 8.59 -17.08 11.23
CA GLU A 204 7.32 -17.79 11.15
C GLU A 204 6.92 -18.32 12.52
N LYS A 205 5.64 -18.24 12.83
CA LYS A 205 5.01 -19.05 13.87
C LYS A 205 3.86 -19.84 13.27
N ALA A 206 4.04 -21.15 13.17
CA ALA A 206 3.05 -22.09 12.64
C ALA A 206 2.40 -22.92 13.77
N PRO A 207 1.25 -23.58 13.51
CA PRO A 207 0.60 -24.43 14.51
C PRO A 207 1.55 -25.50 15.08
N LYS A 208 1.68 -25.56 16.40
CA LYS A 208 2.53 -26.54 17.12
C LYS A 208 4.04 -26.43 16.83
N ILE A 209 4.49 -25.35 16.19
CA ILE A 209 5.91 -25.09 15.91
C ILE A 209 6.30 -23.79 16.64
N GLU A 210 7.44 -23.80 17.32
CA GLU A 210 8.00 -22.59 17.89
C GLU A 210 8.37 -21.58 16.80
N ALA A 211 8.50 -20.31 17.17
CA ALA A 211 8.85 -19.29 16.21
C ALA A 211 10.23 -19.61 15.59
N ARG A 212 10.28 -19.76 14.27
CA ARG A 212 11.51 -20.10 13.54
C ARG A 212 11.86 -19.01 12.56
N LYS A 213 13.16 -18.82 12.33
CA LYS A 213 13.67 -17.91 11.31
C LYS A 213 13.49 -18.55 9.93
N ILE A 214 12.84 -17.82 9.02
CA ILE A 214 12.68 -18.23 7.61
C ILE A 214 13.80 -17.62 6.77
N ALA A 215 13.94 -16.29 6.78
CA ALA A 215 14.85 -15.61 5.86
C ALA A 215 15.49 -14.38 6.52
N ILE A 216 16.58 -13.91 5.91
CA ILE A 216 17.19 -12.60 6.18
C ILE A 216 17.16 -11.83 4.88
N VAL A 217 16.56 -10.65 4.92
CA VAL A 217 16.49 -9.75 3.75
C VAL A 217 17.41 -8.58 4.00
N GLY A 218 18.34 -8.31 3.10
CA GLY A 218 19.18 -7.11 3.13
C GLY A 218 18.47 -5.93 2.48
N LEU A 219 18.48 -4.78 3.14
CA LEU A 219 17.99 -3.52 2.57
C LEU A 219 19.16 -2.73 1.95
N PRO A 220 18.92 -1.99 0.85
CA PRO A 220 19.94 -1.15 0.25
C PRO A 220 20.37 -0.06 1.23
N LEU A 221 21.68 0.12 1.37
CA LEU A 221 22.29 1.18 2.17
C LEU A 221 22.17 2.54 1.46
N PRO A 222 22.28 3.66 2.18
CA PRO A 222 22.32 4.97 1.55
C PRO A 222 23.56 5.12 0.67
N ASP A 223 23.35 5.27 -0.64
CA ASP A 223 24.39 5.73 -1.56
C ASP A 223 24.24 7.25 -1.73
N GLU A 224 25.33 8.01 -1.59
CA GLU A 224 25.30 9.49 -1.76
C GLU A 224 24.81 9.94 -3.15
N ASN A 225 24.89 9.04 -4.14
CA ASN A 225 24.46 9.31 -5.52
C ASN A 225 23.01 8.91 -5.81
N ASN A 226 22.36 8.15 -4.92
CA ASN A 226 20.98 7.72 -5.07
C ASN A 226 20.16 8.31 -3.92
N ILE A 227 19.80 9.58 -4.05
CA ILE A 227 18.73 10.16 -3.23
C ILE A 227 17.49 9.31 -3.49
N THR A 228 17.09 8.54 -2.48
CA THR A 228 15.96 7.62 -2.59
C THR A 228 14.75 8.44 -3.04
N ASN A 229 14.15 8.08 -4.18
CA ASN A 229 13.00 8.79 -4.73
C ASN A 229 11.95 8.99 -3.62
N GLU A 230 11.64 10.25 -3.29
CA GLU A 230 10.69 10.64 -2.22
C GLU A 230 9.26 10.14 -2.46
N ARG A 231 9.00 9.56 -3.62
CA ARG A 231 7.75 8.85 -3.91
C ARG A 231 7.75 7.60 -3.02
N ASN A 232 6.95 7.60 -1.96
CA ASN A 232 6.70 6.51 -1.00
C ASN A 232 6.16 5.22 -1.64
N ILE A 233 6.78 4.76 -2.72
CA ILE A 233 6.45 3.57 -3.50
C ILE A 233 7.17 2.41 -2.84
N LEU A 234 6.44 1.35 -2.52
CA LEU A 234 7.02 0.11 -2.00
C LEU A 234 7.77 -0.60 -3.13
N VAL A 235 9.02 -0.96 -2.88
CA VAL A 235 9.87 -1.70 -3.82
C VAL A 235 9.87 -3.17 -3.41
N PRO A 236 9.65 -4.11 -4.34
CA PRO A 236 9.79 -5.53 -4.05
C PRO A 236 11.28 -5.89 -3.89
N ILE A 237 11.62 -6.52 -2.76
CA ILE A 237 12.94 -7.09 -2.50
C ILE A 237 12.79 -8.61 -2.43
N GLU A 238 13.29 -9.30 -3.44
CA GLU A 238 13.28 -10.76 -3.50
C GLU A 238 14.18 -11.36 -2.44
N PHE A 239 13.73 -12.45 -1.82
CA PHE A 239 14.55 -13.25 -0.92
C PHE A 239 14.28 -14.74 -1.12
N ALA A 240 15.31 -15.53 -0.82
CA ALA A 240 15.22 -16.96 -0.73
C ALA A 240 15.79 -17.42 0.61
N SER A 241 15.26 -18.54 1.09
CA SER A 241 15.62 -19.14 2.36
C SER A 241 16.31 -20.48 2.12
N ASP A 242 17.38 -20.74 2.88
CA ASP A 242 18.05 -22.04 2.90
C ASP A 242 17.27 -23.08 3.71
N LEU A 243 16.22 -22.68 4.44
CA LEU A 243 15.35 -23.59 5.17
C LEU A 243 14.65 -24.56 4.21
N ILE A 244 14.97 -25.84 4.37
CA ILE A 244 14.33 -26.95 3.67
C ILE A 244 13.06 -27.32 4.43
N ILE A 245 11.90 -27.16 3.77
CA ILE A 245 10.60 -27.57 4.29
C ILE A 245 10.10 -28.75 3.48
N ASN A 246 9.92 -29.87 4.17
CA ASN A 246 9.24 -31.02 3.60
C ASN A 246 7.77 -30.67 3.36
N GLY A 247 7.26 -31.03 2.18
CA GLY A 247 5.85 -30.86 1.88
C GLY A 247 4.96 -31.49 2.94
N MET A 248 4.04 -30.70 3.50
CA MET A 248 3.08 -31.18 4.49
C MET A 248 1.82 -31.74 3.85
N TYR A 249 1.50 -31.32 2.63
CA TYR A 249 0.27 -31.68 1.93
C TYR A 249 0.59 -32.06 0.47
N ASN A 250 -0.25 -32.91 -0.13
CA ASN A 250 -0.14 -33.26 -1.56
C ASN A 250 -0.71 -32.17 -2.50
N SER A 251 -1.01 -30.99 -1.97
CA SER A 251 -1.58 -29.86 -2.70
C SER A 251 -0.51 -29.02 -3.40
N LEU A 252 -0.97 -28.28 -4.42
CA LEU A 252 -0.14 -27.37 -5.20
C LEU A 252 0.57 -26.37 -4.28
N GLY A 253 1.89 -26.23 -4.44
CA GLY A 253 2.71 -25.29 -3.67
C GLY A 253 3.37 -25.88 -2.40
N SER A 254 3.06 -27.12 -2.02
CA SER A 254 3.66 -27.76 -0.84
C SER A 254 5.06 -28.38 -1.10
N GLY A 255 5.92 -27.76 -1.93
CA GLY A 255 7.36 -28.02 -1.90
C GLY A 255 7.91 -29.32 -2.51
N ASN A 256 7.13 -30.16 -3.20
CA ASN A 256 7.62 -31.44 -3.76
C ASN A 256 8.81 -31.31 -4.75
N HIS A 257 9.09 -30.13 -5.33
CA HIS A 257 10.17 -29.93 -6.30
C HIS A 257 11.18 -28.82 -5.94
N ARG A 258 10.84 -27.94 -4.99
CA ARG A 258 11.74 -26.90 -4.46
C ARG A 258 11.48 -26.78 -2.97
N PRO A 259 12.32 -27.36 -2.11
CA PRO A 259 12.06 -27.39 -0.68
C PRO A 259 12.38 -26.06 0.02
N CYS A 260 12.91 -25.06 -0.69
CA CYS A 260 13.25 -23.76 -0.15
C CYS A 260 12.07 -22.78 -0.22
N ILE A 261 11.92 -21.96 0.82
CA ILE A 261 10.99 -20.83 0.79
C ILE A 261 11.61 -19.70 -0.04
N ALA A 262 10.82 -19.10 -0.93
CA ALA A 262 11.15 -17.84 -1.59
C ALA A 262 9.96 -16.89 -1.48
N GLY A 263 10.23 -15.59 -1.54
CA GLY A 263 9.20 -14.57 -1.47
C GLY A 263 9.72 -13.18 -1.77
N GLU A 264 8.82 -12.20 -1.67
CA GLU A 264 9.11 -10.80 -1.92
C GLU A 264 8.74 -9.98 -0.68
N LEU A 265 9.66 -9.13 -0.24
CA LEU A 265 9.40 -8.13 0.80
C LEU A 265 9.17 -6.78 0.14
N TYR A 266 7.94 -6.27 0.24
CA TYR A 266 7.58 -4.94 -0.26
C TYR A 266 7.90 -3.88 0.80
N CYS A 267 8.96 -3.10 0.59
CA CYS A 267 9.33 -2.03 1.52
C CYS A 267 10.01 -0.86 0.82
N ASN A 268 10.12 0.27 1.52
CA ASN A 268 10.87 1.44 1.07
C ASN A 268 11.79 1.88 2.22
N ALA A 269 13.08 2.03 1.92
CA ALA A 269 14.10 2.45 2.87
C ALA A 269 14.69 3.78 2.41
N THR A 270 14.38 4.87 3.12
CA THR A 270 14.84 6.22 2.83
C THR A 270 15.81 6.70 3.90
N TRP A 271 16.79 7.51 3.51
CA TRP A 271 17.84 8.01 4.40
C TRP A 271 17.96 9.53 4.26
N ALA A 272 18.20 10.22 5.36
CA ALA A 272 18.46 11.65 5.33
C ALA A 272 19.45 12.06 6.43
N LYS A 273 20.37 12.97 6.10
CA LYS A 273 21.24 13.59 7.09
C LYS A 273 20.41 14.53 7.97
N GLN A 274 20.66 14.53 9.28
CA GLN A 274 20.04 15.50 10.20
C GLN A 274 20.32 16.92 9.65
N ASN A 275 19.25 17.66 9.36
CA ASN A 275 19.16 18.99 8.70
C ASN A 275 18.97 19.03 7.16
N ALA A 276 18.89 17.90 6.45
CA ALA A 276 18.61 17.88 5.00
C ALA A 276 17.13 17.63 4.64
N LEU A 277 16.28 17.31 5.61
CA LEU A 277 14.83 17.20 5.39
C LEU A 277 14.17 18.59 5.43
N ILE A 278 14.37 19.38 4.37
CA ILE A 278 13.40 20.41 4.01
C ILE A 278 12.29 19.65 3.29
N THR A 279 11.37 19.06 4.04
CA THR A 279 10.25 18.33 3.43
C THR A 279 9.37 19.35 2.71
N ASN A 280 9.21 19.19 1.40
CA ASN A 280 7.98 19.61 0.73
C ASN A 280 6.83 18.95 1.50
N LYS A 281 6.13 19.74 2.31
CA LYS A 281 5.17 19.31 3.33
C LYS A 281 3.91 18.60 2.77
N PHE A 282 3.84 18.35 1.46
CA PHE A 282 2.64 17.90 0.75
C PHE A 282 2.65 16.45 0.21
N GLN A 283 3.68 15.64 0.46
CA GLN A 283 3.77 14.28 -0.14
C GLN A 283 3.84 13.11 0.84
N ARG A 284 3.60 13.35 2.13
CA ARG A 284 3.54 12.31 3.18
C ARG A 284 2.12 11.83 3.52
N GLN A 285 1.15 12.01 2.63
CA GLN A 285 -0.14 11.35 2.77
C GLN A 285 0.00 9.86 2.41
N SER A 286 -0.44 9.02 3.34
CA SER A 286 -0.46 7.57 3.31
C SER A 286 -1.16 7.00 2.08
N ILE A 287 -0.39 6.39 1.18
CA ILE A 287 -0.94 5.54 0.09
C ILE A 287 -1.61 4.26 0.65
N ILE A 288 -1.52 4.03 1.96
CA ILE A 288 -2.12 2.88 2.64
C ILE A 288 -3.64 3.04 2.88
N THR A 289 -4.22 4.23 2.69
CA THR A 289 -5.67 4.47 2.85
C THR A 289 -6.39 4.78 1.53
N GLN A 290 -5.68 4.87 0.40
CA GLN A 290 -6.27 5.25 -0.90
C GLN A 290 -7.13 4.17 -1.58
N GLN A 291 -7.21 2.95 -1.02
CA GLN A 291 -8.17 1.94 -1.48
C GLN A 291 -9.52 1.96 -0.72
N GLN A 292 -9.71 2.85 0.26
CA GLN A 292 -10.92 2.87 1.10
C GLN A 292 -11.70 4.19 1.13
N GLN A 293 -11.29 5.25 0.41
CA GLN A 293 -11.95 6.56 0.50
C GLN A 293 -12.22 7.18 -0.88
N TYR A 294 -13.27 6.67 -1.55
CA TYR A 294 -14.01 7.38 -2.59
C TYR A 294 -15.39 7.76 -2.03
N SER A 295 -15.43 8.75 -1.13
CA SER A 295 -16.68 9.42 -0.74
C SER A 295 -16.41 10.48 0.33
N SER A 296 -16.06 11.71 -0.09
CA SER A 296 -16.53 12.97 0.50
C SER A 296 -15.63 14.10 0.01
N THR A 297 -16.27 14.99 -0.74
CA THR A 297 -15.75 16.22 -1.29
C THR A 297 -15.67 17.32 -0.22
N ASP A 298 -14.88 18.35 -0.57
CA ASP A 298 -15.05 19.75 -0.21
C ASP A 298 -14.30 20.32 1.02
N ASN A 299 -13.47 21.32 0.67
CA ASN A 299 -13.15 22.57 1.38
C ASN A 299 -11.87 22.64 2.24
N ASP A 300 -10.84 23.24 1.61
CA ASP A 300 -10.04 24.35 2.14
C ASP A 300 -9.88 24.47 3.67
N ALA A 301 -8.74 23.98 4.19
CA ALA A 301 -7.94 24.67 5.20
C ALA A 301 -6.61 23.94 5.44
N SER A 302 -5.51 24.62 5.14
CA SER A 302 -4.12 24.35 5.56
C SER A 302 -3.84 23.05 6.33
N ASP A 303 -3.40 22.03 5.60
CA ASP A 303 -3.12 20.67 6.08
C ASP A 303 -1.76 20.61 6.85
N ASN A 304 -1.72 21.17 8.07
CA ASN A 304 -0.63 20.98 9.02
C ASN A 304 -0.89 19.70 9.85
N PHE A 305 0.17 18.92 10.13
CA PHE A 305 0.07 17.78 11.04
C PHE A 305 -0.31 18.26 12.45
N ASP A 306 -1.57 18.06 12.83
CA ASP A 306 -2.05 18.26 14.19
C ASP A 306 -1.82 16.97 14.98
N LEU A 307 -1.20 17.07 16.16
CA LEU A 307 -1.00 15.93 17.08
C LEU A 307 -2.32 15.22 17.41
N ILE A 308 -3.43 15.99 17.38
CA ILE A 308 -4.82 15.55 17.50
C ILE A 308 -5.63 16.34 16.45
N PRO A 309 -6.06 15.69 15.35
CA PRO A 309 -6.85 16.33 14.30
C PRO A 309 -8.12 17.00 14.84
N LYS A 310 -8.57 18.09 14.19
CA LYS A 310 -9.75 18.85 14.63
C LYS A 310 -11.01 17.99 14.69
N GLU A 311 -11.12 17.01 13.80
CA GLU A 311 -12.25 16.10 13.65
C GLU A 311 -12.42 15.12 14.82
N VAL A 312 -11.36 14.88 15.60
CA VAL A 312 -11.37 13.97 16.77
C VAL A 312 -11.34 14.70 18.11
N ARG A 313 -11.42 16.03 18.11
CA ARG A 313 -11.51 16.84 19.35
C ARG A 313 -12.90 16.67 19.96
N LEU A 314 -12.94 16.29 21.25
CA LEU A 314 -14.17 16.13 22.02
C LEU A 314 -14.54 17.38 22.83
N CYS A 315 -13.78 18.45 22.68
CA CYS A 315 -13.94 19.75 23.33
C CYS A 315 -13.89 20.88 22.28
N SER A 316 -14.26 22.09 22.68
CA SER A 316 -14.16 23.26 21.80
C SER A 316 -12.68 23.55 21.44
N ASP A 317 -12.45 24.19 20.28
CA ASP A 317 -11.08 24.57 19.88
C ASP A 317 -10.40 25.47 20.92
N GLU A 318 -11.17 26.34 21.59
CA GLU A 318 -10.67 27.20 22.67
C GLU A 318 -10.25 26.40 23.92
N GLU A 319 -11.03 25.39 24.33
CA GLU A 319 -10.66 24.49 25.43
C GLU A 319 -9.43 23.66 25.08
N PHE A 320 -9.37 23.17 23.84
CA PHE A 320 -8.27 22.36 23.33
C PHE A 320 -6.94 23.13 23.31
N ASP A 321 -6.96 24.36 22.77
CA ASP A 321 -5.78 25.23 22.70
C ASP A 321 -5.32 25.74 24.08
N ASN A 322 -6.19 25.68 25.08
CA ASN A 322 -5.89 26.02 26.46
C ASN A 322 -5.38 24.83 27.30
N ASP A 323 -5.39 23.61 26.76
CA ASP A 323 -4.91 22.43 27.47
C ASP A 323 -3.38 22.48 27.69
N ILE A 324 -3.01 22.62 28.97
CA ILE A 324 -1.64 22.68 29.49
C ILE A 324 -0.84 21.43 29.07
N ARG A 325 -1.47 20.26 29.10
CA ARG A 325 -0.84 18.99 28.75
C ARG A 325 -0.64 18.87 27.25
N PHE A 326 -1.61 19.32 26.46
CA PHE A 326 -1.46 19.38 25.01
C PHE A 326 -0.27 20.28 24.61
N LYS A 327 -0.15 21.47 25.21
CA LYS A 327 1.00 22.36 25.02
C LYS A 327 2.33 21.68 25.37
N ALA A 328 2.38 20.94 26.48
CA ALA A 328 3.57 20.19 26.87
C ALA A 328 3.93 19.07 25.88
N LEU A 329 2.93 18.33 25.37
CA LEU A 329 3.10 17.29 24.37
C LEU A 329 3.56 17.87 23.03
N GLN A 330 3.00 19.00 22.63
CA GLN A 330 3.40 19.72 21.41
C GLN A 330 4.86 20.20 21.53
N MET A 331 5.25 20.82 22.65
CA MET A 331 6.64 21.22 22.88
C MET A 331 7.61 20.03 22.87
N ARG A 332 7.19 18.88 23.39
CA ARG A 332 7.96 17.63 23.35
C ARG A 332 8.11 17.10 21.92
N ASN A 333 7.04 17.15 21.13
CA ASN A 333 7.06 16.75 19.72
C ASN A 333 7.98 17.65 18.89
N GLU A 334 7.97 18.96 19.15
CA GLU A 334 8.79 19.96 18.47
C GLU A 334 10.27 20.01 18.93
N GLN A 335 10.69 19.10 19.83
CA GLN A 335 12.05 19.02 20.41
C GLN A 335 12.61 20.32 21.00
N ARG A 336 11.76 21.28 21.38
CA ARG A 336 12.20 22.58 21.89
C ARG A 336 12.85 22.52 23.27
N THR A 337 12.69 21.43 24.01
CA THR A 337 13.36 21.21 25.30
C THR A 337 13.96 19.81 25.39
N GLY A 338 15.27 19.71 25.59
CA GLY A 338 16.01 18.46 25.73
C GLY A 338 15.72 17.67 27.02
N ALA A 339 14.63 17.96 27.72
CA ALA A 339 14.28 17.39 29.02
C ALA A 339 13.24 16.28 28.85
N LYS A 340 13.69 15.03 28.99
CA LYS A 340 12.91 13.77 28.93
C LYS A 340 11.96 13.55 30.11
N LYS A 341 11.46 14.60 30.76
CA LYS A 341 10.56 14.43 31.91
C LYS A 341 9.25 13.77 31.43
N PRO A 342 8.72 12.76 32.14
CA PRO A 342 7.40 12.22 31.84
C PRO A 342 6.37 13.35 31.99
N ILE A 343 5.47 13.48 31.02
CA ILE A 343 4.35 14.43 31.12
C ILE A 343 3.25 13.71 31.91
N PRO A 344 2.87 14.23 33.10
CA PRO A 344 1.82 13.64 33.93
C PRO A 344 0.50 13.46 33.19
N LEU A 345 -0.37 12.58 33.70
CA LEU A 345 -1.66 12.29 33.08
C LEU A 345 -2.66 13.43 33.32
N LEU A 346 -2.64 14.00 34.52
CA LEU A 346 -3.58 15.04 34.95
C LEU A 346 -2.96 16.42 34.78
N ASN A 347 -3.74 17.38 34.25
CA ASN A 347 -3.29 18.77 34.09
C ASN A 347 -2.87 19.41 35.42
N SER A 348 -3.47 18.98 36.54
CA SER A 348 -3.13 19.42 37.90
C SER A 348 -1.74 19.00 38.37
N GLU A 349 -1.14 17.99 37.75
CA GLU A 349 0.20 17.48 38.10
C GLU A 349 1.30 18.17 37.28
N ILE A 350 0.94 19.03 36.32
CA ILE A 350 1.88 19.71 35.44
C ILE A 350 2.29 21.05 36.06
N GLU A 351 3.54 21.14 36.50
CA GLU A 351 4.13 22.40 36.97
C GLU A 351 4.20 23.43 35.83
N TYR A 352 3.71 24.65 36.07
CA TYR A 352 3.71 25.75 35.10
C TYR A 352 5.12 26.08 34.55
N ASP A 353 6.16 25.81 35.35
CA ASP A 353 7.57 26.00 34.97
C ASP A 353 8.05 25.07 33.86
N MET A 354 7.31 23.99 33.54
CA MET A 354 7.60 23.11 32.40
C MET A 354 7.26 23.75 31.05
N ILE A 355 6.42 24.79 31.05
CA ILE A 355 5.72 25.30 29.85
C ILE A 355 6.15 26.74 29.52
N SER A 356 6.82 27.43 30.45
CA SER A 356 7.38 28.76 30.21
C SER A 356 8.65 28.69 29.35
N SER A 357 8.46 28.57 28.03
CA SER A 357 9.47 28.98 27.04
C SER A 357 9.58 30.50 27.09
N ASN A 358 10.45 31.04 27.96
CA ASN A 358 11.08 32.38 27.92
C ASN A 358 11.36 32.93 29.32
N ARG A 359 12.25 32.29 30.10
CA ARG A 359 13.01 32.95 31.17
C ARG A 359 14.25 32.12 31.54
N VAL A 360 15.42 32.65 31.14
CA VAL A 360 16.74 32.41 31.76
C VAL A 360 17.38 31.01 31.57
N MET A 361 18.01 30.76 30.42
CA MET A 361 19.15 29.82 30.32
C MET A 361 20.38 30.41 29.60
N ASN A 362 20.42 31.75 29.45
CA ASN A 362 21.66 32.50 29.15
C ASN A 362 22.51 32.77 30.41
N GLN A 363 22.40 31.93 31.44
CA GLN A 363 23.51 31.83 32.39
C GLN A 363 24.54 30.89 31.77
N GLN A 364 25.54 31.49 31.14
CA GLN A 364 26.84 30.87 30.91
C GLN A 364 27.31 30.29 32.25
N ASN A 365 26.98 29.02 32.52
CA ASN A 365 27.67 28.25 33.52
C ASN A 365 29.08 28.02 32.96
N ASN A 366 29.94 29.01 33.20
CA ASN A 366 31.37 28.98 32.97
C ASN A 366 31.98 27.92 33.89
N TYR A 367 31.84 26.65 33.51
CA TYR A 367 32.59 25.57 34.10
C TYR A 367 34.07 25.83 33.81
N LYS A 368 34.86 26.16 34.85
CA LYS A 368 36.30 26.40 34.71
C LYS A 368 37.03 25.15 34.22
N THR A 369 36.50 23.97 34.50
CA THR A 369 37.07 22.71 34.04
C THR A 369 35.99 21.76 33.53
N LYS A 370 36.39 20.80 32.67
CA LYS A 370 35.50 19.70 32.25
C LYS A 370 34.96 18.90 33.45
N ILE A 371 35.72 18.82 34.55
CA ILE A 371 35.32 18.13 35.78
C ILE A 371 34.10 18.81 36.43
N ASP A 372 34.05 20.14 36.43
CA ASP A 372 32.91 20.89 36.99
C ASP A 372 31.62 20.62 36.21
N ARG A 373 31.73 20.46 34.89
CA ARG A 373 30.61 20.07 34.03
C ARG A 373 30.09 18.67 34.39
N TYR A 374 30.99 17.70 34.54
CA TYR A 374 30.61 16.32 34.90
C TYR A 374 30.07 16.22 36.34
N ARG A 375 30.60 16.98 37.30
CA ARG A 375 30.05 17.06 38.66
C ARG A 375 28.62 17.61 38.66
N ASN A 376 28.35 18.65 37.87
CA ASN A 376 27.00 19.21 37.80
C ASN A 376 26.01 18.22 37.15
N ILE A 377 26.43 17.57 36.06
CA ILE A 377 25.63 16.50 35.42
C ILE A 377 25.37 15.35 36.41
N GLY A 378 26.39 14.90 37.14
CA GLY A 378 26.27 13.85 38.15
C GLY A 378 25.31 14.22 39.29
N ASN A 379 25.38 15.45 39.79
CA ASN A 379 24.44 15.95 40.81
C ASN A 379 23.00 16.01 40.29
N GLN A 380 22.79 16.43 39.04
CA GLN A 380 21.45 16.43 38.43
C GLN A 380 20.89 15.00 38.31
N TYR A 381 21.71 14.02 37.93
CA TYR A 381 21.30 12.62 37.90
C TYR A 381 21.04 12.05 39.31
N ALA A 382 21.82 12.42 40.32
CA ALA A 382 21.62 11.98 41.70
C ALA A 382 20.29 12.49 42.28
N ILE A 383 19.85 13.70 41.90
CA ILE A 383 18.56 14.25 42.29
C ILE A 383 17.40 13.48 41.63
N MET A 384 17.58 12.93 40.42
CA MET A 384 16.55 12.13 39.74
C MET A 384 16.38 10.70 40.28
N ILE A 385 17.27 10.23 41.15
CA ILE A 385 17.22 8.88 41.75
C ILE A 385 16.57 8.88 43.15
N ARG A 386 16.33 10.06 43.74
CA ARG A 386 15.45 10.23 44.91
C ARG A 386 14.01 10.43 44.47
#